data_AF-A0A6J6ERL6-F1
#
_entry.id   AF-A0A6J6ERL6-F1
#
_cell.length_a   1.000
_cell.length_b   1.000
_cell.length_c   1.000
_cell.angle_alpha   90.00
_cell.angle_beta   90.00
_cell.angle_gamma   90.00
#
_symmetry.space_group_name_H-M   'P 1'
#
loop_
_entity.id
_entity.type
_entity.pdbx_description
1 polymer ?
#
loop_
_entity_poly.entity_id
_entity_poly.type
_entity_poly.pdbx_seq_one_letter_code
_entity_poly.pdbx_strand_id
1 'polypeptide(L)'
;MPMSMRQFIPRRTVRHSTSPFLTLLVFAFLGLTIVMQILYPLVDGAVLDFITITSVYTAAISMFLHGFAVYGPRYAFTLFVIAVLFGFLIEQLGVTTGWPFGDYVYSDTLGPKVLEVPLVVPFAWLMIAHPCLVAARRIANLGSFYMEQLSCARGICF
;
A
#
# COMPACT_ATOMS: atom_id res chain seq x y z
N MET A 1 49.79 7.03 13.10
CA MET A 1 48.96 6.03 13.80
C MET A 1 47.99 5.45 12.78
N PRO A 2 48.06 4.15 12.43
CA PRO A 2 47.15 3.61 11.43
C PRO A 2 45.76 3.45 12.04
N MET A 3 44.76 3.92 11.30
CA MET A 3 43.35 3.88 11.68
C MET A 3 42.86 2.42 11.60
N SER A 4 42.41 1.89 12.73
CA SER A 4 41.85 0.54 12.84
C SER A 4 40.58 0.45 11.99
N MET A 5 40.65 -0.33 10.91
CA MET A 5 39.47 -0.77 10.16
C MET A 5 38.58 -1.60 11.11
N ARG A 6 37.53 -0.98 11.65
CA ARG A 6 36.48 -1.73 12.33
C ARG A 6 35.78 -2.58 11.28
N GLN A 7 35.99 -3.89 11.40
CA GLN A 7 35.36 -4.91 10.57
C GLN A 7 33.84 -4.77 10.71
N PHE A 8 33.20 -4.13 9.73
CA PHE A 8 31.75 -4.06 9.65
C PHE A 8 31.25 -5.45 9.24
N ILE A 9 30.91 -6.28 10.23
CA ILE A 9 30.19 -7.52 9.98
C ILE A 9 28.74 -7.11 9.81
N PRO A 10 28.18 -7.06 8.58
CA PRO A 10 26.77 -6.78 8.42
C PRO A 10 26.02 -7.82 9.24
N ARG A 11 25.23 -7.37 10.22
CA ARG A 11 24.34 -8.24 10.98
C ARG A 11 23.57 -9.05 9.95
N ARG A 12 23.79 -10.38 9.90
CA ARG A 12 23.00 -11.30 9.09
C ARG A 12 21.56 -11.05 9.49
N THR A 13 20.81 -10.33 8.64
CA THR A 13 19.38 -10.16 8.82
C THR A 13 18.80 -11.55 8.73
N VAL A 14 18.39 -12.11 9.87
CA VAL A 14 17.60 -13.34 9.92
C VAL A 14 16.34 -13.02 9.13
N ARG A 15 16.33 -13.40 7.85
CA ARG A 15 15.17 -13.26 6.98
C ARG A 15 14.13 -14.17 7.61
N HIS A 16 13.18 -13.62 8.36
CA HIS A 16 12.04 -14.38 8.82
C HIS A 16 11.45 -15.05 7.58
N SER A 17 11.55 -16.39 7.52
CA SER A 17 10.94 -17.16 6.46
C SER A 17 9.44 -16.97 6.62
N THR A 18 8.83 -16.20 5.73
CA THR A 18 7.38 -16.00 5.71
C THR A 18 6.71 -17.35 5.45
N SER A 19 5.60 -17.62 6.14
CA SER A 19 4.84 -18.86 5.92
C SER A 19 4.52 -19.02 4.42
N PRO A 20 4.83 -20.18 3.80
CA PRO A 20 4.58 -20.39 2.37
C PRO A 20 3.09 -20.26 2.03
N PHE A 21 2.22 -20.61 2.97
CA PHE A 21 0.77 -20.45 2.83
C PHE A 21 0.36 -18.98 2.78
N LEU A 22 0.92 -18.13 3.64
CA LEU A 22 0.61 -16.70 3.65
C LEU A 22 1.09 -16.02 2.36
N THR A 23 2.28 -16.40 1.88
CA THR A 23 2.80 -15.93 0.60
C THR A 23 1.91 -16.35 -0.57
N LEU A 24 1.43 -17.61 -0.58
CA LEU A 24 0.47 -18.08 -1.57
C LEU A 24 -0.82 -17.25 -1.55
N LEU A 25 -1.37 -16.96 -0.37
CA LEU A 25 -2.56 -16.13 -0.23
C LEU A 25 -2.34 -14.73 -0.79
N VAL A 26 -1.21 -14.09 -0.46
CA VAL A 26 -0.86 -12.76 -1.00
C VAL A 26 -0.89 -12.77 -2.53
N PHE A 27 -0.24 -13.74 -3.16
CA PHE A 27 -0.20 -13.87 -4.61
C PHE A 27 -1.56 -14.24 -5.21
N ALA A 28 -2.37 -15.06 -4.54
CA ALA A 28 -3.71 -15.42 -5.00
C ALA A 28 -4.63 -14.20 -5.04
N PHE A 29 -4.68 -13.41 -3.95
CA PHE A 29 -5.48 -12.18 -3.90
C PHE A 29 -4.97 -11.11 -4.87
N LEU A 30 -3.64 -11.01 -5.04
CA LEU A 30 -3.05 -10.10 -6.03
C LEU A 30 -3.43 -10.52 -7.46
N GLY A 31 -3.29 -11.80 -7.79
CA GLY A 31 -3.66 -12.35 -9.09
C GLY A 31 -5.14 -12.14 -9.40
N LEU A 32 -6.01 -12.38 -8.41
CA LEU A 32 -7.45 -12.11 -8.53
C LEU A 32 -7.72 -10.64 -8.82
N THR A 33 -7.05 -9.73 -8.10
CA THR A 33 -7.16 -8.28 -8.35
C THR A 33 -6.75 -7.92 -9.77
N ILE A 34 -5.63 -8.46 -10.27
CA ILE A 34 -5.15 -8.21 -11.63
C ILE A 34 -6.16 -8.70 -12.67
N VAL A 35 -6.71 -9.90 -12.49
CA VAL A 35 -7.75 -10.43 -13.38
C VAL A 35 -8.97 -9.52 -13.38
N MET A 36 -9.44 -9.06 -12.22
CA MET A 36 -10.56 -8.12 -12.13
C MET A 36 -10.28 -6.79 -12.83
N GLN A 37 -9.06 -6.26 -12.73
CA GLN A 37 -8.65 -5.03 -13.43
C GLN A 37 -8.55 -5.21 -14.95
N ILE A 38 -8.18 -6.41 -15.43
CA ILE A 38 -8.23 -6.76 -16.86
C ILE A 38 -9.68 -6.87 -17.35
N LEU A 39 -10.57 -7.39 -16.51
CA LEU A 39 -12.00 -7.53 -16.85
C LEU A 39 -12.77 -6.20 -16.78
N TYR A 40 -12.33 -5.25 -15.96
CA TYR A 40 -12.97 -3.93 -15.78
C TYR A 40 -13.33 -3.23 -17.11
N PRO A 41 -12.44 -3.07 -18.10
CA PRO A 41 -12.79 -2.42 -19.37
C PRO A 41 -13.62 -3.28 -20.33
N LEU A 42 -13.90 -4.55 -20.00
CA LEU A 42 -14.64 -5.49 -20.84
C LEU A 42 -16.10 -5.68 -20.40
N VAL A 43 -16.51 -5.05 -19.28
CA VAL A 43 -17.83 -5.21 -18.68
C VAL A 43 -18.51 -3.86 -18.49
N ASP A 44 -19.84 -3.87 -18.50
CA ASP A 44 -20.66 -2.68 -18.28
C ASP A 44 -21.78 -2.95 -17.25
N GLY A 45 -22.36 -1.87 -16.71
CA GLY A 45 -23.52 -1.93 -15.81
C GLY A 45 -23.23 -2.58 -14.45
N ALA A 46 -24.16 -3.37 -13.92
CA ALA A 46 -24.06 -3.94 -12.58
C ALA A 46 -22.85 -4.88 -12.37
N VAL A 47 -22.35 -5.49 -13.44
CA VAL A 47 -21.16 -6.35 -13.40
C VAL A 47 -19.90 -5.52 -13.16
N LEU A 48 -19.84 -4.31 -13.74
CA LEU A 48 -18.76 -3.35 -13.52
C LEU A 48 -18.70 -2.92 -12.05
N ASP A 49 -19.84 -2.59 -11.45
CA ASP A 49 -19.92 -2.22 -10.02
C ASP A 49 -19.39 -3.35 -9.13
N PHE A 50 -19.83 -4.58 -9.41
CA PHE A 50 -19.39 -5.76 -8.67
C PHE A 50 -17.87 -6.00 -8.80
N ILE A 51 -17.33 -5.92 -10.01
CA ILE A 51 -15.88 -6.07 -10.28
C ILE A 51 -15.09 -4.98 -9.55
N THR A 52 -15.56 -3.74 -9.58
CA THR A 52 -14.91 -2.61 -8.91
C THR A 52 -14.83 -2.84 -7.41
N ILE A 53 -15.97 -3.08 -6.76
CA ILE A 53 -16.06 -3.32 -5.32
C ILE A 53 -15.17 -4.51 -4.91
N THR A 54 -15.28 -5.62 -5.63
CA THR A 54 -14.54 -6.84 -5.32
C THR A 54 -13.04 -6.63 -5.50
N SER A 55 -12.62 -5.94 -6.56
CA SER A 55 -11.20 -5.67 -6.83
C SER A 55 -10.54 -4.84 -5.73
N VAL A 56 -11.26 -3.86 -5.17
CA VAL A 56 -10.75 -3.02 -4.08
C VAL A 56 -10.54 -3.86 -2.83
N TYR A 57 -11.51 -4.71 -2.46
CA TYR A 57 -11.37 -5.58 -1.29
C TYR A 57 -10.26 -6.61 -1.47
N THR A 58 -10.14 -7.25 -2.63
CA THR A 58 -9.07 -8.23 -2.88
C THR A 58 -7.70 -7.56 -2.87
N ALA A 59 -7.59 -6.34 -3.41
CA ALA A 59 -6.37 -5.55 -3.38
C ALA A 59 -5.99 -5.17 -1.94
N ALA A 60 -6.94 -4.64 -1.17
CA ALA A 60 -6.75 -4.25 0.22
C ALA A 60 -6.32 -5.44 1.09
N ILE A 61 -6.94 -6.62 0.90
CA ILE A 61 -6.55 -7.86 1.58
C ILE A 61 -5.13 -8.26 1.19
N SER A 62 -4.78 -8.25 -0.09
CA SER A 62 -3.42 -8.57 -0.54
C SER A 62 -2.36 -7.66 0.12
N MET A 63 -2.63 -6.35 0.18
CA MET A 63 -1.74 -5.38 0.82
C MET A 63 -1.64 -5.57 2.33
N PHE A 64 -2.74 -5.86 3.02
CA PHE A 64 -2.74 -6.16 4.44
C PHE A 64 -1.96 -7.43 4.75
N LEU A 65 -2.20 -8.52 4.00
CA LEU A 65 -1.50 -9.79 4.16
C LEU A 65 0.00 -9.66 3.87
N HIS A 66 0.38 -8.89 2.85
CA HIS A 66 1.78 -8.59 2.56
C HIS A 66 2.42 -7.79 3.70
N GLY A 67 1.73 -6.75 4.19
CA GLY A 67 2.17 -5.98 5.35
C GLY A 67 2.38 -6.85 6.59
N PHE A 68 1.44 -7.76 6.84
CA PHE A 68 1.48 -8.71 7.95
C PHE A 68 2.63 -9.69 7.83
N ALA A 69 2.84 -10.26 6.63
CA ALA A 69 3.90 -11.24 6.36
C ALA A 69 5.30 -10.63 6.51
N VAL A 70 5.51 -9.42 5.97
CA VAL A 70 6.84 -8.83 5.83
C VAL A 70 7.24 -7.96 7.02
N TYR A 71 6.30 -7.19 7.57
CA TYR A 71 6.58 -6.20 8.63
C TYR A 71 5.94 -6.57 9.98
N GLY A 72 5.13 -7.63 10.02
CA GLY A 72 4.51 -8.15 11.23
C GLY A 72 3.15 -7.55 11.57
N PRO A 73 2.45 -8.11 12.58
CA PRO A 73 1.07 -7.78 12.91
C PRO A 73 0.90 -6.32 13.36
N ARG A 74 1.80 -5.82 14.20
CA ARG A 74 1.73 -4.44 14.71
C ARG A 74 1.70 -3.42 13.57
N TYR A 75 2.57 -3.60 12.58
CA TYR A 75 2.61 -2.74 11.41
C TYR A 75 1.32 -2.85 10.58
N ALA A 76 0.88 -4.06 10.27
CA ALA A 76 -0.31 -4.29 9.44
C ALA A 76 -1.57 -3.65 10.04
N PHE A 77 -1.82 -3.84 11.34
CA PHE A 77 -2.96 -3.25 12.01
C PHE A 77 -2.84 -1.73 12.17
N THR A 78 -1.65 -1.20 12.43
CA THR A 78 -1.45 0.26 12.48
C THR A 78 -1.74 0.90 11.14
N LEU A 79 -1.22 0.32 10.05
CA LEU A 79 -1.49 0.79 8.70
C LEU A 79 -2.99 0.69 8.35
N PHE A 80 -3.62 -0.43 8.69
CA PHE A 80 -5.06 -0.63 8.48
C PHE A 80 -5.90 0.45 9.17
N VAL A 81 -5.68 0.66 10.47
CA VAL A 81 -6.43 1.64 11.27
C VAL A 81 -6.20 3.05 10.73
N ILE A 82 -4.95 3.41 10.45
CA ILE A 82 -4.64 4.74 9.89
C ILE A 82 -5.31 4.92 8.53
N ALA A 83 -5.15 3.98 7.60
CA ALA A 83 -5.68 4.12 6.24
C ALA A 83 -7.21 4.21 6.23
N VAL A 84 -7.88 3.37 7.02
CA VAL A 84 -9.35 3.35 7.09
C VAL A 84 -9.90 4.59 7.78
N LEU A 85 -9.36 4.95 8.96
CA LEU A 85 -9.87 6.11 9.70
C LEU A 85 -9.54 7.42 8.99
N PHE A 86 -8.29 7.60 8.57
CA PHE A 86 -7.89 8.82 7.86
C PHE A 86 -8.62 8.95 6.52
N GLY A 87 -8.67 7.85 5.75
CA GLY A 87 -9.39 7.79 4.48
C GLY A 87 -10.87 8.10 4.64
N PHE A 88 -11.53 7.55 5.66
CA PHE A 88 -12.93 7.87 5.93
C PHE A 88 -13.14 9.33 6.34
N LEU A 89 -12.31 9.86 7.24
CA LEU A 89 -12.45 11.24 7.73
C LEU A 89 -12.22 12.28 6.63
N ILE A 90 -11.19 12.09 5.79
CA ILE A 90 -10.92 13.03 4.69
C ILE A 90 -12.01 12.97 3.61
N GLU A 91 -12.55 11.79 3.36
CA GLU A 91 -13.64 11.59 2.41
C GLU A 91 -14.93 12.22 2.91
N GLN A 92 -15.24 12.05 4.20
CA GLN A 92 -16.39 12.69 4.82
C GLN A 92 -16.27 14.21 4.75
N LEU A 93 -15.08 14.74 5.01
CA LEU A 93 -14.79 16.17 4.84
C LEU A 93 -15.00 16.61 3.39
N GLY A 94 -14.51 15.83 2.43
CA GLY A 94 -14.68 16.10 0.99
C GLY A 94 -16.14 16.19 0.58
N VAL A 95 -16.95 15.19 0.93
CA VAL A 95 -18.37 15.14 0.57
C VAL A 95 -19.19 16.23 1.27
N THR A 96 -18.87 16.55 2.52
CA THR A 96 -19.65 17.54 3.30
C THR A 96 -19.26 18.99 3.02
N THR A 97 -17.99 19.27 2.70
CA THR A 97 -17.46 20.63 2.57
C THR A 97 -17.01 21.00 1.16
N GLY A 98 -16.91 20.03 0.25
CA GLY A 98 -16.34 20.24 -1.08
C GLY A 98 -14.81 20.43 -1.08
N TRP A 99 -14.14 20.29 0.06
CA TRP A 99 -12.68 20.43 0.19
C TRP A 99 -12.09 19.17 0.81
N PRO A 100 -11.02 18.56 0.26
CA PRO A 100 -10.09 19.08 -0.76
C PRO A 100 -10.40 18.69 -2.21
N PHE A 101 -11.42 17.87 -2.47
CA PHE A 101 -11.63 17.24 -3.78
C PHE A 101 -12.62 17.97 -4.71
N GLY A 102 -13.31 19.01 -4.22
CA GLY A 102 -14.40 19.67 -4.93
C GLY A 102 -15.77 19.08 -4.54
N ASP A 103 -16.83 19.58 -5.17
CA ASP A 103 -18.19 19.07 -4.98
C ASP A 103 -18.42 17.80 -5.81
N TYR A 104 -18.67 16.67 -5.15
CA TYR A 104 -19.03 15.40 -5.79
C TYR A 104 -20.00 14.61 -4.92
N VAL A 105 -20.81 13.78 -5.56
CA VAL A 105 -21.80 12.93 -4.89
C VAL A 105 -21.55 11.48 -5.30
N TYR A 106 -21.42 10.60 -4.31
CA TYR A 106 -21.27 9.18 -4.57
C TYR A 106 -22.59 8.56 -5.05
N SER A 107 -22.51 7.80 -6.15
CA SER A 107 -23.61 6.94 -6.60
C SER A 107 -23.98 5.90 -5.53
N ASP A 108 -25.25 5.49 -5.51
CA ASP A 108 -25.76 4.43 -4.64
C ASP A 108 -25.29 3.02 -5.05
N THR A 109 -24.63 2.90 -6.21
CA THR A 109 -24.18 1.61 -6.76
C THR A 109 -22.94 1.03 -6.08
N LEU A 110 -22.18 1.81 -5.32
CA LEU A 110 -20.92 1.38 -4.67
C LEU A 110 -21.11 0.58 -3.36
N GLY A 111 -22.35 0.16 -3.07
CA GLY A 111 -22.67 -0.65 -1.90
C GLY A 111 -22.98 0.17 -0.65
N PRO A 112 -22.83 -0.42 0.57
CA PRO A 112 -23.26 0.22 1.81
C PRO A 112 -22.46 1.50 2.09
N LYS A 113 -23.18 2.58 2.37
CA LYS A 113 -22.65 3.89 2.72
C LYS A 113 -22.69 4.11 4.23
N VAL A 114 -21.68 4.77 4.76
CA VAL A 114 -21.65 5.32 6.12
C VAL A 114 -21.50 6.82 5.99
N LEU A 115 -22.49 7.58 6.49
CA LEU A 115 -22.50 9.05 6.43
C LEU A 115 -22.27 9.62 5.01
N GLU A 116 -22.87 8.98 3.99
CA GLU A 116 -22.74 9.30 2.55
C GLU A 116 -21.47 8.78 1.85
N VAL A 117 -20.48 8.28 2.60
CA VAL A 117 -19.25 7.70 2.05
C VAL A 117 -19.39 6.17 1.89
N PRO A 118 -19.19 5.60 0.69
CA PRO A 118 -19.19 4.15 0.50
C PRO A 118 -18.06 3.48 1.29
N LEU A 119 -18.37 2.36 1.96
CA LEU A 119 -17.38 1.63 2.77
C LEU A 119 -16.16 1.18 1.98
N VAL A 120 -16.30 0.99 0.67
CA VAL A 120 -15.23 0.61 -0.26
C VAL A 120 -14.11 1.65 -0.29
N VAL A 121 -14.42 2.93 -0.13
CA VAL A 121 -13.46 4.04 -0.28
C VAL A 121 -12.36 3.99 0.79
N PRO A 122 -12.65 3.86 2.10
CA PRO A 122 -11.62 3.63 3.12
C PRO A 122 -10.68 2.43 2.84
N PHE A 123 -11.19 1.35 2.22
CA PHE A 123 -10.33 0.21 1.85
C PHE A 123 -9.49 0.51 0.60
N ALA A 124 -9.96 1.36 -0.31
CA ALA A 124 -9.17 1.84 -1.43
C ALA A 124 -7.93 2.63 -0.95
N TRP A 125 -8.06 3.40 0.13
CA TRP A 125 -6.91 4.05 0.78
C TRP A 125 -5.87 3.03 1.28
N LEU A 126 -6.31 1.91 1.87
CA LEU A 126 -5.41 0.85 2.31
C LEU A 126 -4.70 0.16 1.15
N MET A 127 -5.44 -0.13 0.07
CA MET A 127 -4.92 -0.68 -1.18
C MET A 127 -3.74 0.15 -1.73
N ILE A 128 -3.78 1.48 -1.60
CA ILE A 128 -2.75 2.38 -2.15
C ILE A 128 -1.65 2.70 -1.13
N ALA A 129 -1.99 2.90 0.14
CA ALA A 129 -1.04 3.35 1.16
C ALA A 129 0.14 2.40 1.34
N HIS A 130 -0.11 1.07 1.36
CA HIS A 130 0.95 0.08 1.51
C HIS A 130 1.96 0.09 0.36
N PRO A 131 1.56 -0.07 -0.93
CA PRO A 131 2.51 -0.10 -2.03
C PRO A 131 3.23 1.25 -2.21
N CYS A 132 2.57 2.39 -1.98
CA CYS A 132 3.24 3.69 -1.99
C CYS A 132 4.35 3.79 -0.94
N LEU A 133 4.11 3.30 0.28
CA LEU A 133 5.13 3.27 1.32
C LEU A 133 6.29 2.33 0.98
N VAL A 134 6.00 1.16 0.40
CA VAL A 134 7.03 0.23 -0.07
C VAL A 134 7.87 0.85 -1.19
N ALA A 135 7.23 1.51 -2.16
CA ALA A 135 7.90 2.22 -3.24
C ALA A 135 8.78 3.36 -2.72
N ALA A 136 8.25 4.20 -1.81
CA ALA A 136 9.00 5.29 -1.19
C ALA A 136 10.24 4.79 -0.45
N ARG A 137 10.12 3.70 0.33
CA ARG A 137 11.27 3.08 1.02
C ARG A 137 12.31 2.53 0.04
N ARG A 138 11.89 1.94 -1.07
CA ARG A 138 12.82 1.46 -2.12
C ARG A 138 13.58 2.63 -2.73
N ILE A 139 12.88 3.68 -3.15
CA ILE A 139 13.48 4.86 -3.77
C ILE A 139 14.45 5.57 -2.82
N ALA A 140 14.05 5.78 -1.56
CA ALA A 140 14.91 6.44 -0.56
C ALA A 140 16.23 5.68 -0.32
N ASN A 141 16.18 4.35 -0.28
CA ASN A 141 17.39 3.53 -0.12
C ASN A 141 18.30 3.57 -1.36
N LEU A 142 17.74 3.64 -2.58
CA LEU A 142 18.54 3.85 -3.79
C LEU A 142 19.23 5.23 -3.79
N GLY A 143 18.52 6.27 -3.36
CA GLY A 143 19.07 7.63 -3.29
C GLY A 143 20.26 7.74 -2.36
N SER A 144 20.20 7.09 -1.19
CA SER A 144 21.32 7.03 -0.24
C SER A 144 22.56 6.38 -0.87
N PHE A 145 22.39 5.25 -1.57
CA PHE A 145 23.50 4.56 -2.22
C PHE A 145 24.09 5.38 -3.38
N TYR A 146 23.26 6.04 -4.18
CA TYR A 146 23.72 6.87 -5.29
C TYR A 146 24.48 8.11 -4.80
N MET A 147 24.03 8.75 -3.72
CA MET A 147 24.71 9.89 -3.10
C MET A 147 26.08 9.51 -2.50
N GLU A 148 26.17 8.34 -1.88
CA GLU A 148 27.44 7.81 -1.34
C GLU A 148 28.45 7.52 -2.46
N GLN A 149 27.99 6.89 -3.56
CA GLN A 149 28.78 6.67 -4.77
C GLN A 149 29.23 7.98 -5.42
N LEU A 150 28.36 8.99 -5.54
CA LEU A 150 28.70 10.29 -6.14
C LEU A 150 29.73 11.06 -5.31
N SER A 151 29.60 11.03 -3.98
CA SER A 151 30.58 11.64 -3.07
C SER A 151 31.95 10.98 -3.18
N CYS A 152 32.00 9.65 -3.32
CA CYS A 152 33.25 8.92 -3.54
C CYS A 152 33.84 9.18 -4.94
N ALA A 153 33.02 9.23 -5.99
CA ALA A 153 33.46 9.54 -7.35
C ALA A 153 33.99 10.99 -7.51
N ARG A 154 33.54 11.92 -6.65
CA ARG A 154 34.03 13.31 -6.59
C ARG A 154 35.23 13.50 -5.64
N GLY A 155 35.75 12.43 -5.03
CA GLY A 155 36.89 12.51 -4.10
C GLY A 155 36.57 13.16 -2.76
N ILE A 156 35.29 13.25 -2.38
CA ILE A 156 34.81 13.85 -1.11
C ILE A 156 34.39 12.74 -0.11
N CYS A 157 34.99 11.56 -0.22
CA CYS A 157 34.81 10.48 0.76
C CYS A 157 35.67 10.81 1.99
N PHE A 158 35.03 11.17 3.12
CA PHE A 158 35.65 11.27 4.44
C PHE A 158 35.81 9.90 5.09
#